data_AF-X1R849-F1
#
_entry.id   AF-X1R849-F1
#
_cell.length_a   1.000
_cell.length_b   1.000
_cell.length_c   1.000
_cell.angle_alpha   90.00
_cell.angle_beta   90.00
_cell.angle_gamma   90.00
#
_symmetry.space_group_name_H-M   'P 1'
#
loop_
_entity.id
_entity.type
_entity.pdbx_description
1 polymer ?
#
loop_
_entity_poly.entity_id
_entity_poly.type
_entity_poly.pdbx_seq_one_letter_code
_entity_poly.pdbx_strand_id
1 'polypeptide(L)'
;MKLKTDLEKDIAIRELKLTNGEARTIANYQFLTAKPLLMVVNIGEEQLSEVAALEAELTPRYSREKCRLIAFCGKLEMELAQLDNSAAEEFRADFGIKESGLDRTIKLSYELLGLISFFTIVSNEVKVWSIQNGTSALKAAGKIHSDMERGFIRAEVISYDDLIKCGDLSEARKKGLLRLEGKDYIVKDGDVITFLFNV
;
A
#
# COMPACT_ATOMS: atom_id res chain seq x y z
N MET A 1 -5.92 -34.20 -3.06
CA MET A 1 -6.35 -32.97 -3.76
C MET A 1 -7.05 -32.06 -2.76
N LYS A 2 -6.28 -31.39 -1.88
CA LYS A 2 -6.82 -30.67 -0.70
C LYS A 2 -7.67 -29.44 -1.08
N LEU A 3 -7.23 -28.71 -2.11
CA LEU A 3 -7.91 -27.51 -2.62
C LEU A 3 -9.32 -27.78 -3.16
N LYS A 4 -9.55 -28.91 -3.83
CA LYS A 4 -10.88 -29.24 -4.36
C LYS A 4 -11.90 -29.39 -3.22
N THR A 5 -11.52 -30.12 -2.19
CA THR A 5 -12.39 -30.36 -1.02
C THR A 5 -12.69 -29.07 -0.25
N ASP A 6 -11.74 -28.13 -0.17
CA ASP A 6 -11.98 -26.85 0.50
C ASP A 6 -12.89 -25.93 -0.34
N LEU A 7 -12.69 -25.90 -1.66
CA LEU A 7 -13.56 -25.16 -2.58
C LEU A 7 -14.98 -25.71 -2.63
N GLU A 8 -15.17 -27.03 -2.56
CA GLU A 8 -16.49 -27.68 -2.46
C GLU A 8 -17.23 -27.35 -1.15
N LYS A 9 -16.54 -26.79 -0.16
CA LYS A 9 -17.11 -26.28 1.09
C LYS A 9 -17.27 -24.75 1.09
N ASP A 10 -17.18 -24.12 -0.07
CA ASP A 10 -17.24 -22.67 -0.26
C ASP A 10 -16.13 -21.88 0.48
N ILE A 11 -15.01 -22.55 0.79
CA ILE A 11 -13.85 -21.89 1.42
C ILE A 11 -12.96 -21.31 0.34
N ALA A 12 -12.83 -19.98 0.32
CA ALA A 12 -11.98 -19.29 -0.64
C ALA A 12 -10.49 -19.59 -0.41
N ILE A 13 -9.71 -19.75 -1.48
CA ILE A 13 -8.26 -20.06 -1.39
C ILE A 13 -7.50 -18.98 -0.60
N ARG A 14 -7.94 -17.72 -0.64
CA ARG A 14 -7.35 -16.60 0.13
C ARG A 14 -7.40 -16.81 1.65
N GLU A 15 -8.28 -17.68 2.14
CA GLU A 15 -8.44 -18.01 3.57
C GLU A 15 -7.62 -19.24 3.98
N LEU A 16 -7.08 -19.97 3.02
CA LEU A 16 -6.26 -21.16 3.27
C LEU A 16 -4.83 -20.75 3.64
N LYS A 17 -4.30 -21.34 4.71
CA LYS A 17 -2.87 -21.24 5.06
C LYS A 17 -2.06 -22.19 4.17
N LEU A 18 -1.63 -21.68 3.02
CA LEU A 18 -0.76 -22.40 2.10
C LEU A 18 0.71 -22.15 2.45
N THR A 19 1.53 -23.20 2.35
CA THR A 19 2.99 -23.05 2.37
C THR A 19 3.48 -22.35 1.10
N ASN A 20 4.69 -21.79 1.15
CA ASN A 20 5.32 -21.15 -0.01
C ASN A 20 5.42 -22.08 -1.24
N GLY A 21 5.65 -23.39 -1.02
CA GLY A 21 5.69 -24.38 -2.10
C GLY A 21 4.32 -24.61 -2.74
N GLU A 22 3.27 -24.75 -1.92
CA GLU A 22 1.90 -24.92 -2.39
C GLU A 22 1.40 -23.68 -3.15
N ALA A 23 1.64 -22.48 -2.58
CA ALA A 23 1.29 -21.22 -3.22
C ALA A 23 1.95 -21.05 -4.60
N ARG A 24 3.23 -21.43 -4.74
CA ARG A 24 3.94 -21.42 -6.03
C ARG A 24 3.34 -22.41 -7.03
N THR A 25 2.96 -23.59 -6.57
CA THR A 25 2.39 -24.63 -7.44
C THR A 25 1.08 -24.18 -8.07
N ILE A 26 0.27 -23.42 -7.33
CA ILE A 26 -1.03 -22.96 -7.81
C ILE A 26 -1.00 -21.57 -8.47
N ALA A 27 0.14 -20.87 -8.45
CA ALA A 27 0.24 -19.48 -8.90
C ALA A 27 -0.18 -19.30 -10.37
N ASN A 28 0.17 -20.26 -11.24
CA ASN A 28 -0.11 -20.17 -12.68
C ASN A 28 -1.60 -20.36 -13.03
N TYR A 29 -2.41 -20.89 -12.11
CA TYR A 29 -3.85 -21.04 -12.35
C TYR A 29 -4.63 -19.75 -12.14
N GLN A 30 -4.04 -18.75 -11.45
CA GLN A 30 -4.66 -17.44 -11.24
C GLN A 30 -6.09 -17.49 -10.67
N PHE A 31 -6.34 -18.39 -9.71
CA PHE A 31 -7.66 -18.59 -9.12
C PHE A 31 -8.27 -17.28 -8.58
N LEU A 32 -9.55 -17.04 -8.92
CA LEU A 32 -10.29 -15.86 -8.48
C LEU A 32 -10.42 -15.80 -6.94
N THR A 33 -10.66 -16.94 -6.31
CA THR A 33 -10.81 -17.06 -4.85
C THR A 33 -9.49 -16.92 -4.09
N ALA A 34 -8.34 -16.91 -4.79
CA ALA A 34 -7.03 -16.65 -4.19
C ALA A 34 -6.67 -15.15 -4.15
N LYS A 35 -7.32 -14.33 -4.99
CA LYS A 35 -7.09 -12.87 -5.01
C LYS A 35 -7.55 -12.25 -3.68
N PRO A 36 -6.83 -11.27 -3.12
CA PRO A 36 -7.30 -10.53 -1.96
C PRO A 36 -8.63 -9.84 -2.23
N LEU A 37 -9.44 -9.62 -1.18
CA LEU A 37 -10.76 -9.01 -1.27
C LEU A 37 -10.88 -7.79 -0.35
N LEU A 38 -11.34 -6.67 -0.90
CA LEU A 38 -11.80 -5.51 -0.13
C LEU A 38 -13.30 -5.38 -0.34
N MET A 39 -14.08 -5.51 0.74
CA MET A 39 -15.52 -5.34 0.74
C MET A 39 -15.86 -3.90 1.09
N VAL A 40 -16.66 -3.26 0.24
CA VAL A 40 -17.15 -1.91 0.44
C VAL A 40 -18.63 -1.97 0.78
N VAL A 41 -18.98 -1.57 2.00
CA VAL A 41 -20.36 -1.45 2.46
C VAL A 41 -20.83 -0.03 2.16
N ASN A 42 -21.58 0.11 1.07
CA ASN A 42 -22.16 1.39 0.69
C ASN A 42 -23.36 1.71 1.58
N ILE A 43 -23.32 2.84 2.28
CA ILE A 43 -24.36 3.28 3.21
C ILE A 43 -25.06 4.57 2.74
N GLY A 44 -26.21 4.88 3.34
CA GLY A 44 -26.88 6.17 3.13
C GLY A 44 -26.26 7.32 3.92
N GLU A 45 -26.56 8.56 3.54
CA GLU A 45 -26.11 9.78 4.24
C GLU A 45 -26.58 9.83 5.70
N GLU A 46 -27.82 9.38 5.95
CA GLU A 46 -28.39 9.24 7.29
C GLU A 46 -27.57 8.34 8.24
N GLN A 47 -26.72 7.46 7.69
CA GLN A 47 -25.94 6.48 8.45
C GLN A 47 -24.47 6.89 8.61
N LEU A 48 -24.08 8.11 8.22
CA LEU A 48 -22.68 8.56 8.30
C LEU A 48 -22.12 8.51 9.73
N SER A 49 -22.94 8.83 10.74
CA SER A 49 -22.55 8.71 12.15
C SER A 49 -22.37 7.26 12.62
N GLU A 50 -22.90 6.29 11.88
CA GLU A 50 -22.89 4.86 12.24
C GLU A 50 -21.72 4.10 11.59
N VAL A 51 -20.97 4.71 10.67
CA VAL A 51 -19.86 4.07 9.92
C VAL A 51 -18.94 3.28 10.85
N ALA A 52 -18.46 3.90 11.93
CA ALA A 52 -17.54 3.26 12.85
C ALA A 52 -18.18 2.07 13.59
N ALA A 53 -19.47 2.17 13.93
CA ALA A 53 -20.21 1.09 14.58
C ALA A 53 -20.46 -0.09 13.61
N LEU A 54 -20.83 0.21 12.36
CA LEU A 54 -21.02 -0.78 11.31
C LEU A 54 -19.71 -1.52 11.00
N GLU A 55 -18.60 -0.79 10.84
CA GLU A 55 -17.29 -1.40 10.62
C GLU A 55 -16.88 -2.28 11.82
N ALA A 56 -17.12 -1.82 13.06
CA ALA A 56 -16.82 -2.60 14.27
C ALA A 56 -17.67 -3.87 14.39
N GLU A 57 -18.94 -3.84 13.97
CA GLU A 57 -19.82 -5.00 13.97
C GLU A 57 -19.45 -6.02 12.87
N LEU A 58 -19.15 -5.53 11.67
CA LEU A 58 -18.95 -6.38 10.49
C LEU A 58 -17.52 -6.93 10.38
N THR A 59 -16.52 -6.20 10.88
CA THR A 59 -15.10 -6.60 10.80
C THR A 59 -14.84 -7.99 11.40
N PRO A 60 -15.32 -8.35 12.61
CA PRO A 60 -15.10 -9.69 13.16
C PRO A 60 -15.71 -10.81 12.29
N ARG A 61 -16.84 -10.53 11.65
CA ARG A 61 -17.56 -11.51 10.83
C ARG A 61 -16.88 -11.74 9.48
N TYR A 62 -16.44 -10.67 8.83
CA TYR A 62 -16.05 -10.72 7.41
C TYR A 62 -14.56 -10.45 7.14
N SER A 63 -13.86 -9.74 8.03
CA SER A 63 -12.43 -9.46 7.83
C SER A 63 -11.56 -10.67 8.20
N ARG A 64 -10.58 -10.97 7.35
CA ARG A 64 -9.62 -12.08 7.45
C ARG A 64 -8.26 -11.60 6.92
N GLU A 65 -7.22 -12.43 6.95
CA GLU A 65 -5.86 -12.02 6.55
C GLU A 65 -5.81 -11.31 5.18
N LYS A 66 -6.47 -11.87 4.17
CA LYS A 66 -6.59 -11.31 2.81
C LYS A 66 -7.98 -10.78 2.47
N CYS A 67 -8.73 -10.39 3.50
CA CYS A 67 -10.08 -9.84 3.36
C CYS A 67 -10.23 -8.63 4.28
N ARG A 68 -10.55 -7.46 3.73
CA ARG A 68 -10.80 -6.24 4.49
C ARG A 68 -12.20 -5.73 4.21
N LEU A 69 -12.72 -4.92 5.12
CA LEU A 69 -14.03 -4.30 5.02
C LEU A 69 -13.90 -2.82 5.33
N ILE A 70 -14.62 -1.99 4.57
CA ILE A 70 -14.78 -0.56 4.80
C ILE A 70 -16.24 -0.18 4.54
N ALA A 71 -16.77 0.79 5.30
CA ALA A 71 -18.06 1.40 5.04
C ALA A 71 -17.90 2.88 4.70
N PHE A 72 -18.60 3.35 3.67
CA PHE A 72 -18.71 4.77 3.35
C PHE A 72 -19.96 5.05 2.50
N CYS A 73 -20.36 6.31 2.40
CA CYS A 73 -21.45 6.74 1.54
C CYS A 73 -20.93 7.07 0.14
N GLY A 74 -21.19 6.21 -0.84
CA GLY A 74 -20.72 6.42 -2.21
C GLY A 74 -21.31 7.66 -2.89
N LYS A 75 -22.53 8.06 -2.52
CA LYS A 75 -23.15 9.29 -3.03
C LYS A 75 -22.37 10.52 -2.54
N LEU A 76 -22.05 10.56 -1.26
CA LEU A 76 -21.24 11.62 -0.68
C LEU A 76 -19.85 11.71 -1.31
N GLU A 77 -19.17 10.57 -1.51
CA GLU A 77 -17.85 10.56 -2.17
C GLU A 77 -17.91 11.06 -3.62
N MET A 78 -19.00 10.78 -4.32
CA MET A 78 -19.21 11.28 -5.69
C MET A 78 -19.39 12.81 -5.71
N GLU A 79 -20.10 13.37 -4.73
CA GLU A 79 -20.26 14.82 -4.58
C GLU A 79 -18.92 15.48 -4.20
N LEU A 80 -18.19 14.90 -3.24
CA LEU A 80 -16.85 15.35 -2.84
C LEU A 80 -15.85 15.35 -4.01
N ALA A 81 -15.91 14.35 -4.89
CA ALA A 81 -15.01 14.24 -6.04
C ALA A 81 -15.22 15.35 -7.10
N GLN A 82 -16.34 16.08 -7.05
CA GLN A 82 -16.63 17.19 -7.96
C GLN A 82 -16.22 18.55 -7.39
N LEU A 83 -15.87 18.61 -6.10
CA LEU A 83 -15.43 19.83 -5.43
C LEU A 83 -13.92 20.02 -5.55
N ASP A 84 -13.47 21.26 -5.39
CA ASP A 84 -12.06 21.53 -5.14
C ASP A 84 -11.66 21.10 -3.71
N ASN A 85 -10.36 21.02 -3.44
CA ASN A 85 -9.85 20.53 -2.17
C ASN A 85 -10.35 21.34 -0.98
N SER A 86 -10.44 22.67 -1.10
CA SER A 86 -10.93 23.55 -0.02
C SER A 86 -12.41 23.29 0.28
N ALA A 87 -13.25 23.26 -0.75
CA ALA A 87 -14.68 23.01 -0.60
C ALA A 87 -14.94 21.57 -0.10
N ALA A 88 -14.17 20.59 -0.55
CA ALA A 88 -14.25 19.21 -0.07
C ALA A 88 -13.83 19.09 1.41
N GLU A 89 -12.86 19.87 1.88
CA GLU A 89 -12.49 19.91 3.31
C GLU A 89 -13.59 20.53 4.16
N GLU A 90 -14.15 21.67 3.74
CA GLU A 90 -15.26 22.32 4.44
C GLU A 90 -16.48 21.40 4.51
N PHE A 91 -16.88 20.80 3.37
CA PHE A 91 -18.00 19.88 3.31
C PHE A 91 -17.79 18.65 4.22
N ARG A 92 -16.58 18.07 4.24
CA ARG A 92 -16.26 16.96 5.16
C ARG A 92 -16.39 17.37 6.62
N ALA A 93 -15.95 18.58 6.97
CA ALA A 93 -16.05 19.11 8.33
C ALA A 93 -17.51 19.26 8.79
N ASP A 94 -18.39 19.71 7.90
CA ASP A 94 -19.83 19.86 8.18
C ASP A 94 -20.51 18.52 8.54
N PHE A 95 -20.07 17.42 7.92
CA PHE A 95 -20.55 16.06 8.21
C PHE A 95 -19.74 15.31 9.27
N GLY A 96 -18.73 15.95 9.89
CA GLY A 96 -17.87 15.34 10.90
C GLY A 96 -16.96 14.23 10.35
N ILE A 97 -16.71 14.22 9.04
CA ILE A 97 -15.91 13.21 8.34
C ILE A 97 -14.45 13.64 8.37
N LYS A 98 -13.58 12.81 8.95
CA LYS A 98 -12.15 13.13 9.08
C LYS A 98 -11.34 12.83 7.83
N GLU A 99 -11.76 11.84 7.05
CA GLU A 99 -11.02 11.33 5.89
C GLU A 99 -12.01 10.80 4.86
N SER A 100 -11.71 10.97 3.57
CA SER A 100 -12.52 10.42 2.48
C SER A 100 -12.54 8.89 2.52
N GLY A 101 -13.70 8.30 2.27
CA GLY A 101 -13.87 6.87 2.07
C GLY A 101 -13.07 6.34 0.89
N LEU A 102 -12.87 7.15 -0.17
CA LEU A 102 -12.01 6.80 -1.30
C LEU A 102 -10.53 6.73 -0.89
N ASP A 103 -10.04 7.72 -0.14
CA ASP A 103 -8.65 7.72 0.35
C ASP A 103 -8.38 6.51 1.26
N ARG A 104 -9.32 6.22 2.17
CA ARG A 104 -9.27 5.01 3.01
C ARG A 104 -9.27 3.73 2.16
N THR A 105 -10.08 3.68 1.10
CA THR A 105 -10.14 2.54 0.17
C THR A 105 -8.81 2.32 -0.56
N ILE A 106 -8.15 3.40 -1.00
CA ILE A 106 -6.83 3.34 -1.64
C ILE A 106 -5.78 2.81 -0.66
N LYS A 107 -5.73 3.36 0.56
CA LYS A 107 -4.80 2.92 1.61
C LYS A 107 -4.96 1.43 1.95
N LEU A 108 -6.19 0.99 2.17
CA LEU A 108 -6.50 -0.42 2.44
C LEU A 108 -6.16 -1.33 1.26
N SER A 109 -6.33 -0.86 0.03
CA SER A 109 -5.95 -1.61 -1.16
C SER A 109 -4.43 -1.81 -1.25
N TYR A 110 -3.64 -0.79 -0.92
CA TYR A 110 -2.18 -0.89 -0.82
C TYR A 110 -1.75 -1.90 0.25
N GLU A 111 -2.32 -1.80 1.46
CA GLU A 111 -2.04 -2.73 2.56
C GLU A 111 -2.38 -4.17 2.17
N LEU A 112 -3.57 -4.37 1.58
CA LEU A 112 -4.08 -5.68 1.21
C LEU A 112 -3.25 -6.36 0.11
N LEU A 113 -2.68 -5.57 -0.79
CA LEU A 113 -1.73 -6.03 -1.81
C LEU A 113 -0.30 -6.19 -1.27
N GLY A 114 -0.05 -5.80 -0.02
CA GLY A 114 1.27 -5.82 0.61
C GLY A 114 2.24 -4.87 -0.07
N LEU A 115 1.75 -3.73 -0.60
CA LEU A 115 2.54 -2.74 -1.28
C LEU A 115 3.08 -1.70 -0.30
N ILE A 116 4.30 -1.24 -0.58
CA ILE A 116 4.93 -0.08 0.07
C ILE A 116 5.39 0.89 -1.03
N SER A 117 5.65 2.13 -0.63
CA SER A 117 6.14 3.17 -1.52
C SER A 117 7.52 3.66 -1.08
N PHE A 118 8.41 3.85 -2.03
CA PHE A 118 9.67 4.56 -1.83
C PHE A 118 9.77 5.73 -2.81
N PHE A 119 10.62 6.70 -2.47
CA PHE A 119 10.78 7.93 -3.21
C PHE A 119 12.16 8.01 -3.85
N THR A 120 12.24 8.66 -5.00
CA THR A 120 13.51 9.04 -5.62
C THR A 120 13.47 10.50 -6.00
N ILE A 121 14.61 11.18 -5.91
CA ILE A 121 14.77 12.54 -6.39
C ILE A 121 15.64 12.47 -7.66
N VAL A 122 15.07 12.82 -8.80
CA VAL A 122 15.78 12.84 -10.09
C VAL A 122 15.57 14.20 -10.72
N SER A 123 16.66 14.92 -11.01
CA SER A 123 16.58 16.24 -11.65
C SER A 123 15.64 17.24 -10.95
N ASN A 124 15.67 17.26 -9.61
CA ASN A 124 14.77 18.04 -8.73
C ASN A 124 13.28 17.65 -8.78
N GLU A 125 12.93 16.52 -9.39
CA GLU A 125 11.58 15.96 -9.32
C GLU A 125 11.52 14.81 -8.32
N VAL A 126 10.48 14.81 -7.48
CA VAL A 126 10.17 13.69 -6.59
C VAL A 126 9.30 12.69 -7.36
N LYS A 127 9.74 11.44 -7.40
CA LYS A 127 8.97 10.32 -7.97
C LYS A 127 8.68 9.29 -6.89
N VAL A 128 7.48 8.71 -6.96
CA VAL A 128 7.01 7.65 -6.06
C VAL A 128 7.00 6.33 -6.82
N TRP A 129 7.47 5.28 -6.17
CA TRP A 129 7.53 3.94 -6.74
C TRP A 129 6.89 2.92 -5.79
N SER A 130 5.92 2.17 -6.31
CA SER A 130 5.23 1.13 -5.54
C SER A 130 5.86 -0.25 -5.79
N ILE A 131 6.22 -0.94 -4.72
CA ILE A 131 6.85 -2.26 -4.71
C ILE A 131 6.19 -3.16 -3.65
N GLN A 132 6.36 -4.47 -3.76
CA GLN A 132 5.94 -5.38 -2.69
C GLN A 132 6.82 -5.20 -1.46
N ASN A 133 6.24 -5.25 -0.27
CA ASN A 133 7.00 -5.29 0.97
C ASN A 133 7.97 -6.50 0.96
N GLY A 134 9.20 -6.28 1.40
CA GLY A 134 10.27 -7.28 1.32
C GLY A 134 11.08 -7.24 0.01
N THR A 135 10.79 -6.31 -0.90
CA THR A 135 11.60 -6.10 -2.11
C THR A 135 12.98 -5.54 -1.74
N SER A 136 14.04 -6.12 -2.31
CA SER A 136 15.41 -5.66 -2.07
C SER A 136 15.76 -4.39 -2.86
N ALA A 137 16.79 -3.66 -2.44
CA ALA A 137 17.27 -2.45 -3.10
C ALA A 137 17.62 -2.69 -4.58
N LEU A 138 18.22 -3.84 -4.90
CA LEU A 138 18.52 -4.24 -6.28
C LEU A 138 17.25 -4.32 -7.14
N LYS A 139 16.21 -4.99 -6.63
CA LYS A 139 14.93 -5.15 -7.33
C LYS A 139 14.13 -3.86 -7.37
N ALA A 140 14.24 -3.02 -6.35
CA ALA A 140 13.66 -1.68 -6.34
C ALA A 140 14.31 -0.78 -7.40
N ALA A 141 15.64 -0.85 -7.60
CA ALA A 141 16.31 -0.16 -8.70
C ALA A 141 15.80 -0.64 -10.07
N GLY A 142 15.58 -1.95 -10.23
CA GLY A 142 14.99 -2.53 -11.44
C GLY A 142 13.57 -2.07 -11.75
N LYS A 143 12.80 -1.67 -10.73
CA LYS A 143 11.47 -1.08 -10.91
C LYS A 143 11.54 0.29 -11.62
N ILE A 144 12.65 1.00 -11.46
CA ILE A 144 12.91 2.29 -12.13
C ILE A 144 13.37 2.05 -13.56
N HIS A 145 14.41 1.22 -13.73
CA HIS A 145 14.96 0.86 -15.03
C HIS A 145 15.77 -0.43 -14.95
N SER A 146 15.71 -1.29 -15.98
CA SER A 146 16.42 -2.58 -16.01
C SER A 146 17.94 -2.44 -15.94
N ASP A 147 18.49 -1.35 -16.49
CA ASP A 147 19.94 -1.11 -16.46
C ASP A 147 20.43 -0.72 -15.07
N MET A 148 19.60 -0.05 -14.27
CA MET A 148 19.93 0.26 -12.88
C MET A 148 20.01 -1.00 -12.02
N GLU A 149 19.22 -2.03 -12.33
CA GLU A 149 19.33 -3.34 -11.68
C GLU A 149 20.63 -4.04 -12.08
N ARG A 150 20.98 -4.07 -13.37
CA ARG A 150 22.20 -4.74 -13.86
C ARG A 150 23.47 -4.04 -13.37
N GLY A 151 23.44 -2.72 -13.37
CA GLY A 151 24.56 -1.85 -13.02
C GLY A 151 24.63 -1.48 -11.55
N PHE A 152 23.76 -2.02 -10.69
CA PHE A 152 23.64 -1.61 -9.29
C PHE A 152 24.98 -1.69 -8.55
N ILE A 153 25.38 -0.58 -7.91
CA ILE A 153 26.56 -0.52 -7.05
C ILE A 153 26.12 -0.49 -5.59
N ARG A 154 25.31 0.52 -5.23
CA ARG A 154 24.80 0.75 -3.86
C ARG A 154 23.63 1.73 -3.89
N ALA A 155 22.88 1.80 -2.79
CA ALA A 155 21.81 2.77 -2.59
C ALA A 155 22.14 3.72 -1.43
N GLU A 156 22.01 5.03 -1.64
CA GLU A 156 21.93 5.99 -0.54
C GLU A 156 20.47 6.03 -0.07
N VAL A 157 20.23 5.68 1.20
CA VAL A 157 18.88 5.55 1.77
C VAL A 157 18.74 6.43 3.00
N ILE A 158 17.65 7.17 3.07
CA ILE A 158 17.19 7.89 4.27
C ILE A 158 15.69 7.65 4.44
N SER A 159 15.21 7.52 5.68
CA SER A 159 13.77 7.44 5.92
C SER A 159 13.12 8.81 5.71
N TYR A 160 11.86 8.83 5.27
CA TYR A 160 11.07 10.06 5.17
C TYR A 160 11.08 10.85 6.48
N ASP A 161 10.87 10.19 7.62
CA ASP A 161 10.83 10.83 8.93
C ASP A 161 12.15 11.52 9.29
N ASP A 162 13.29 10.88 8.98
CA ASP A 162 14.61 11.45 9.24
C ASP A 162 14.91 12.61 8.28
N LEU A 163 14.46 12.54 7.04
CA LEU A 163 14.59 13.62 6.08
C LEU A 163 13.82 14.87 6.54
N ILE A 164 12.56 14.69 6.95
CA ILE A 164 11.71 15.79 7.45
C ILE A 164 12.31 16.41 8.71
N LYS A 165 12.82 15.61 9.65
CA LYS A 165 13.50 16.12 10.86
C LYS A 165 14.79 16.89 10.55
N CYS A 166 15.47 16.56 9.46
CA CYS A 166 16.68 17.26 9.04
C CYS A 166 16.40 18.51 8.22
N GLY A 167 15.27 18.58 7.52
CA GLY A 167 14.90 19.66 6.61
C GLY A 167 15.53 19.52 5.22
N ASP A 168 16.76 19.02 5.12
CA ASP A 168 17.42 18.72 3.84
C ASP A 168 18.37 17.50 3.91
N LEU A 169 18.78 17.01 2.73
CA LEU A 169 19.70 15.86 2.59
C LEU A 169 21.14 16.16 3.04
N SER A 170 21.56 17.42 2.98
CA SER A 170 22.92 17.85 3.37
C SER A 170 23.11 17.73 4.87
N GLU A 171 22.16 18.22 5.65
CA GLU A 171 22.13 18.10 7.10
C GLU A 171 21.96 16.64 7.54
N ALA A 172 21.12 15.87 6.84
CA ALA A 172 21.00 14.45 7.13
C ALA A 172 22.31 13.68 6.91
N ARG A 173 23.09 14.05 5.87
CA ARG A 173 24.42 13.49 5.62
C ARG A 173 25.40 13.86 6.73
N LYS A 174 25.41 15.11 7.22
CA LYS A 174 26.26 15.54 8.34
C LYS A 174 25.92 14.81 9.64
N LYS A 175 24.64 14.51 9.87
CA LYS A 175 24.17 13.76 11.04
C LYS A 175 24.34 12.24 10.92
N GLY A 176 24.85 11.74 9.78
CA GLY A 176 25.07 10.32 9.55
C GLY A 176 23.79 9.49 9.37
N LEU A 177 22.66 10.15 9.05
CA LEU A 177 21.36 9.50 8.85
C LEU A 177 21.18 8.97 7.42
N LEU A 178 21.97 9.49 6.46
CA LEU A 178 22.02 8.97 5.10
C LEU A 178 22.90 7.71 5.06
N ARG A 179 22.26 6.55 4.94
CA ARG A 179 22.92 5.23 4.96
C ARG A 179 23.34 4.80 3.56
N LEU A 180 24.47 4.09 3.48
CA LEU A 180 24.89 3.38 2.27
C LEU A 180 24.50 1.92 2.40
N GLU A 181 23.54 1.51 1.57
CA GLU A 181 22.94 0.19 1.60
C GLU A 181 23.36 -0.64 0.38
N GLY A 182 23.54 -1.94 0.61
CA GLY A 182 23.89 -2.91 -0.41
C GLY A 182 22.67 -3.46 -1.16
N LYS A 183 22.94 -4.35 -2.12
CA LYS A 183 21.92 -4.99 -2.96
C LYS A 183 20.84 -5.77 -2.19
N ASP A 184 21.19 -6.28 -1.01
CA ASP A 184 20.34 -7.14 -0.17
C ASP A 184 19.53 -6.34 0.86
N TYR A 185 19.70 -5.02 0.92
CA TYR A 185 18.89 -4.16 1.78
C TYR A 185 17.41 -4.28 1.41
N ILE A 186 16.55 -4.45 2.41
CA ILE A 186 15.11 -4.53 2.22
C ILE A 186 14.53 -3.13 2.35
N VAL A 187 14.03 -2.60 1.23
CA VAL A 187 13.42 -1.28 1.16
C VAL A 187 12.24 -1.20 2.12
N LYS A 188 12.15 -0.08 2.83
CA LYS A 188 11.07 0.24 3.77
C LYS A 188 10.13 1.27 3.17
N ASP A 189 8.90 1.24 3.67
CA ASP A 189 7.91 2.23 3.30
C ASP A 189 8.39 3.62 3.71
N GLY A 190 8.28 4.58 2.80
CA GLY A 190 8.76 5.94 3.00
C GLY A 190 10.26 6.13 2.82
N ASP A 191 11.03 5.13 2.41
CA ASP A 191 12.45 5.35 2.10
C ASP A 191 12.61 6.34 0.94
N VAL A 192 13.53 7.29 1.09
CA VAL A 192 14.01 8.16 0.01
C VAL A 192 15.36 7.63 -0.43
N ILE A 193 15.44 7.19 -1.68
CA ILE A 193 16.56 6.42 -2.21
C ILE A 193 17.19 7.12 -3.40
N THR A 194 18.52 7.19 -3.38
CA THR A 194 19.34 7.52 -4.55
C THR A 194 20.18 6.31 -4.92
N PHE A 195 19.93 5.73 -6.10
CA PHE A 195 20.66 4.56 -6.57
C PHE A 195 21.92 4.98 -7.32
N LEU A 196 23.07 4.42 -6.90
CA LEU A 196 24.31 4.52 -7.66
C LEU A 196 24.45 3.25 -8.51
N PHE A 197 24.61 3.44 -9.81
CA PHE A 197 24.76 2.36 -10.79
C PHE A 197 25.77 2.76 -11.87
N ASN A 198 26.36 1.77 -12.52
CA ASN A 198 27.19 1.98 -13.71
C ASN A 198 26.43 1.49 -14.96
N VAL A 199 26.53 2.25 -16.05
CA VAL A 199 25.96 1.91 -17.35
C VAL A 199 27.00 1.19 -18.20
#